data_AF-A0A7K3LST3-F1
#
_entry.id   AF-A0A7K3LST3-F1
#
_cell.length_a   1.000
_cell.length_b   1.000
_cell.length_c   1.000
_cell.angle_alpha   90.00
_cell.angle_beta   90.00
_cell.angle_gamma   90.00
#
_symmetry.space_group_name_H-M   'P 1'
#
loop_
_entity.id
_entity.type
_entity.pdbx_description
1 polymer ?
#
loop_
_entity_poly.entity_id
_entity_poly.type
_entity_poly.pdbx_seq_one_letter_code
_entity_poly.pdbx_strand_id
1 'polypeptide(L)' 'MELGVAADMSAKSEFESEMSWGAGLVPQGLEYAPPSEGGRYHGKAPKVDAKTADGLTALADELAQRRALRNQPGPS' A
#
# COMPACT_ATOMS: atom_id res chain seq x y z
N MET A 1 29.22 33.23 24.36
CA MET A 1 28.00 32.49 24.76
C MET A 1 26.96 32.82 23.71
N GLU A 2 26.84 32.02 22.67
CA GLU A 2 25.93 30.85 22.50
C GLU A 2 25.10 31.19 21.24
N LEU A 3 25.55 30.85 20.03
CA LEU A 3 25.21 29.61 19.29
C LEU A 3 23.72 29.23 19.36
N GLY A 4 22.94 29.73 18.40
CA GLY A 4 21.66 29.15 18.01
C GLY A 4 21.83 28.35 16.72
N VAL A 5 22.32 27.11 16.82
CA VAL A 5 22.30 26.12 15.75
C VAL A 5 20.97 25.37 15.81
N ALA A 6 20.11 25.63 14.84
CA ALA A 6 18.97 24.80 14.48
C ALA A 6 18.77 25.02 12.97
N ALA A 7 18.65 24.04 12.10
CA ALA A 7 18.45 22.63 12.29
C ALA A 7 18.96 21.90 11.03
N ASP A 8 19.48 20.71 11.25
CA ASP A 8 19.21 19.54 10.43
C ASP A 8 19.39 19.69 8.90
N MET A 9 20.64 19.76 8.45
CA MET A 9 21.02 19.21 7.15
C MET A 9 21.40 17.73 7.34
N SER A 10 20.44 16.92 7.81
CA SER A 10 20.63 15.48 7.89
C SER A 10 20.52 14.88 6.48
N ALA A 11 21.71 14.53 5.98
CA ALA A 11 22.00 13.41 5.11
C ALA A 11 21.01 13.14 3.95
N LYS A 12 21.47 13.49 2.75
CA LYS A 12 21.00 12.88 1.50
C LYS A 12 21.19 11.35 1.54
N SER A 13 20.11 10.67 1.15
CA SER A 13 20.05 9.45 0.33
C SER A 13 20.79 8.20 0.79
N GLU A 14 20.08 7.23 1.37
CA GLU A 14 20.42 5.80 1.22
C GLU A 14 19.21 4.86 0.99
N PHE A 15 17.98 5.37 0.88
CA PHE A 15 16.83 4.56 0.47
C PHE A 15 15.96 5.29 -0.57
N GLU A 16 16.56 5.60 -1.72
CA GLU A 16 15.79 5.59 -2.97
C GLU A 16 15.38 4.13 -3.23
N SER A 17 14.29 3.66 -2.61
CA SER A 17 13.82 2.28 -2.82
C SER A 17 12.31 2.14 -2.94
N GLU A 18 11.60 3.23 -3.19
CA GLU A 18 10.19 3.13 -3.60
C GLU A 18 9.97 4.06 -4.78
N MET A 19 10.07 3.50 -5.99
CA MET A 19 9.51 4.12 -7.20
C MET A 19 7.99 4.13 -7.03
N SER A 20 7.49 5.07 -6.23
CA SER A 20 6.07 5.32 -6.05
C SER A 20 5.64 6.34 -7.10
N TRP A 21 4.74 5.94 -8.00
CA TRP A 21 4.16 6.82 -9.03
C TRP A 21 3.10 7.80 -8.48
N GLY A 22 3.11 8.07 -7.18
CA GLY A 22 2.08 8.84 -6.48
C GLY A 22 0.68 8.24 -6.67
N ALA A 23 -0.36 9.02 -6.37
CA ALA A 23 -1.76 8.61 -6.59
C ALA A 23 -2.14 8.41 -8.08
N GLY A 24 -1.18 8.58 -9.00
CA GLY A 24 -1.42 8.80 -10.42
C GLY A 24 -1.88 10.24 -10.66
N LEU A 25 -1.17 10.97 -11.51
CA LEU A 25 -1.56 12.33 -11.93
C LEU A 25 -2.74 12.25 -12.91
N VAL A 26 -3.92 11.88 -12.44
CA VAL A 26 -5.13 12.06 -13.24
C VAL A 26 -5.65 13.46 -12.98
N PRO A 27 -5.79 14.31 -14.00
CA PRO A 27 -6.43 15.61 -13.84
C PRO A 27 -7.85 15.45 -13.29
N GLN A 28 -8.28 16.41 -12.45
CA GLN A 28 -9.61 16.39 -11.85
C GLN A 28 -10.70 16.28 -12.93
N GLY A 29 -11.57 15.29 -12.81
CA GLY A 29 -12.64 15.00 -13.79
C GLY A 29 -12.27 13.99 -14.87
N LEU A 30 -11.03 13.49 -14.92
CA LEU A 30 -10.56 12.47 -15.88
C LEU A 30 -10.34 11.10 -15.24
N GLU A 31 -10.83 10.87 -14.02
CA GLU A 31 -10.60 9.66 -13.23
C GLU A 31 -11.13 8.38 -13.89
N TYR A 32 -12.07 8.53 -14.82
CA TYR A 32 -12.69 7.45 -15.60
C TYR A 32 -12.41 7.54 -17.11
N ALA A 33 -11.63 8.54 -17.54
CA ALA A 33 -11.24 8.69 -18.94
C ALA A 33 -10.19 7.63 -19.33
N PRO A 34 -10.09 7.26 -20.61
CA PRO A 34 -9.03 6.37 -21.07
C PRO A 34 -7.65 7.04 -20.90
N PRO A 35 -6.57 6.24 -20.75
CA PRO A 35 -5.21 6.78 -20.64
C PRO A 35 -4.79 7.69 -21.80
N SER A 36 -5.33 7.46 -23.01
CA SER A 36 -5.07 8.32 -24.19
C SER A 36 -5.60 9.76 -24.05
N GLU A 37 -6.53 10.00 -23.12
CA GLU A 37 -7.12 11.31 -22.84
C GLU A 37 -6.58 11.92 -21.54
N GLY A 38 -5.56 11.32 -20.92
CA GLY A 38 -4.99 11.76 -19.65
C GLY A 38 -5.64 11.15 -18.41
N GLY A 39 -6.52 10.17 -18.58
CA GLY A 39 -7.08 9.37 -17.47
C GLY A 39 -6.13 8.27 -16.98
N ARG A 40 -6.63 7.38 -16.11
CA ARG A 40 -5.84 6.27 -15.53
C ARG A 40 -6.10 4.93 -16.20
N TYR A 41 -5.11 4.04 -16.12
CA TYR A 41 -5.38 2.63 -16.32
C TYR A 41 -6.31 2.12 -15.22
N HIS A 42 -7.41 1.49 -15.63
CA HIS A 42 -8.27 0.74 -14.74
C HIS A 42 -7.88 -0.74 -14.82
N GLY A 43 -7.69 -1.35 -13.65
CA GLY A 43 -7.49 -2.80 -13.59
C GLY A 43 -8.71 -3.49 -14.17
N LYS A 44 -8.51 -4.32 -15.21
CA LYS A 44 -9.54 -5.19 -15.79
C LYS A 44 -9.74 -6.45 -14.94
N ALA A 45 -9.55 -6.35 -13.62
CA ALA A 45 -9.70 -7.50 -12.76
C ALA A 45 -11.13 -8.05 -12.89
N PRO A 46 -11.31 -9.37 -13.09
CA PRO A 46 -12.64 -9.94 -13.12
C PRO A 46 -13.36 -9.63 -11.81
N LYS A 47 -14.67 -9.39 -11.89
CA LYS A 47 -15.49 -9.24 -10.70
C LYS A 47 -15.43 -10.55 -9.92
N VAL A 48 -15.14 -10.46 -8.65
CA VAL A 48 -15.20 -11.60 -7.73
C VAL A 48 -16.67 -11.83 -7.39
N ASP A 49 -17.19 -13.03 -7.63
CA ASP A 49 -18.54 -13.39 -7.22
C ASP A 49 -18.62 -13.56 -5.70
N ALA A 50 -19.83 -13.48 -5.14
CA ALA A 50 -20.03 -13.51 -3.69
C ALA A 50 -19.45 -14.76 -3.03
N LYS A 51 -19.61 -15.94 -3.65
CA LYS A 51 -19.10 -17.20 -3.09
C LYS A 51 -17.57 -17.20 -3.05
N THR A 52 -16.92 -16.70 -4.09
CA THR A 52 -15.46 -16.56 -4.11
C THR A 52 -14.99 -15.55 -3.06
N ALA A 53 -15.70 -14.43 -2.90
CA ALA A 53 -15.37 -13.42 -1.89
C ALA A 53 -15.46 -13.97 -0.45
N ASP A 54 -16.51 -14.72 -0.14
CA ASP A 54 -16.68 -15.37 1.16
C ASP A 54 -15.56 -16.38 1.43
N GLY A 55 -15.19 -17.18 0.43
CA GLY A 55 -14.10 -18.15 0.53
C GLY A 55 -12.73 -17.50 0.77
N LEU A 56 -12.45 -16.36 0.12
CA LEU A 56 -11.22 -15.59 0.33
C LEU A 56 -11.16 -14.99 1.73
N THR A 57 -12.30 -14.51 2.25
CA THR A 57 -12.42 -13.99 3.62
C THR A 57 -12.13 -15.08 4.64
N ALA A 58 -12.76 -16.25 4.49
CA ALA A 58 -12.54 -17.39 5.38
C ALA A 58 -11.07 -17.86 5.38
N LEU A 59 -10.42 -17.90 4.21
CA LEU A 59 -9.01 -18.23 4.11
C LEU A 59 -8.11 -17.19 4.81
N ALA A 60 -8.45 -15.91 4.69
CA ALA A 60 -7.71 -14.84 5.37
C ALA A 60 -7.78 -15.00 6.90
N ASP A 61 -8.97 -15.30 7.43
CA ASP A 61 -9.17 -15.54 8.87
C ASP A 61 -8.37 -16.76 9.35
N GLU A 62 -8.37 -17.84 8.58
CA GLU A 62 -7.59 -19.04 8.89
C GLU A 62 -6.08 -18.72 8.95
N LEU A 63 -5.56 -17.98 7.97
CA LEU A 63 -4.16 -17.58 7.95
C LEU A 63 -3.80 -16.67 9.12
N ALA A 64 -4.71 -15.79 9.54
CA ALA A 64 -4.53 -14.95 10.72
C ALA A 64 -4.42 -15.80 12.00
N GLN A 65 -5.29 -16.80 12.16
CA GLN A 65 -5.26 -17.74 13.29
C GLN A 65 -3.96 -18.55 13.32
N ARG A 66 -3.53 -19.10 12.17
CA ARG A 66 -2.27 -19.84 12.05
C ARG A 66 -1.07 -18.99 12.45
N ARG A 67 -1.05 -17.71 12.04
CA ARG A 67 0.01 -16.76 12.43
C ARG A 67 -0.01 -16.49 13.93
N ALA A 68 -1.20 -16.32 14.52
CA ALA A 68 -1.34 -16.08 15.96
C ALA A 68 -0.80 -17.26 16.78
N LEU A 69 -1.13 -18.50 16.40
CA LEU A 69 -0.61 -19.71 17.04
C LEU A 69 0.91 -19.83 16.93
N ARG A 70 1.46 -19.57 15.74
CA ARG A 70 2.92 -19.61 15.52
C ARG A 70 3.67 -18.58 16.37
N ASN A 71 3.07 -17.42 16.59
CA ASN A 71 3.70 -16.31 17.30
C ASN A 71 3.43 -16.33 18.81
N GLN A 72 2.83 -17.40 19.36
CA GLN A 72 2.68 -17.50 20.81
C GLN A 72 4.04 -17.68 21.48
N PRO A 73 4.40 -16.84 22.47
CA PRO A 73 5.59 -17.07 23.26
C PRO A 73 5.44 -18.39 24.02
N GLY A 74 6.47 -19.24 23.98
CA GLY A 74 6.49 -20.50 24.72
C GLY A 74 6.33 -20.27 26.23
N PRO A 75 5.87 -21.28 26.99
CA PRO A 75 5.74 -21.15 28.44
C PRO A 75 7.11 -20.83 29.06
N SER A 76 7.15 -19.78 29.88
CA SER A 76 8.32 -19.38 30.69
C SER A 76 8.56 -20.35 31.84
#